data_AF-A0A7S2CC15-F1
#
_entry.id   AF-A0A7S2CC15-F1
#
_cell.length_a   1.000
_cell.length_b   1.000
_cell.length_c   1.000
_cell.angle_alpha   90.00
_cell.angle_beta   90.00
_cell.angle_gamma   90.00
#
_symmetry.space_group_name_H-M   'P 1'
#
loop_
_entity.id
_entity.type
_entity.pdbx_description
1 polymer ?
#
loop_
_entity_poly.entity_id
_entity_poly.type
_entity_poly.pdbx_seq_one_letter_code
_entity_poly.pdbx_strand_id
1 'polypeptide(L)'
;AYDEAADMPLEVYNIKAILNDEEWKQLGSQVSAVMSGGGLSDNVAESWPTFVVSRLKHAKTSSEKKLLFLLRHLIALHRKHGSFGGKRSMMEEAKAIGMPEVVLKKLLDTFTVGQPSDRDDGKLTYRSTKTLKDKLMLHLLVVGLNVNGCVIPTADLVDDLQYPHAQLRNMLQQTGCNVKVAPTKGDGTKGEGYIGELKAPIQFPDP
;
A
#
# COMPACT_ATOMS: atom_id res chain seq x y z
N ALA A 1 -4.40 -10.12 10.82
CA ALA A 1 -5.39 -11.17 11.12
C ALA A 1 -6.46 -11.10 10.06
N TYR A 2 -6.92 -12.25 9.59
CA TYR A 2 -8.03 -12.33 8.64
C TYR A 2 -9.24 -12.99 9.32
N ASP A 3 -10.44 -12.71 8.82
CA ASP A 3 -11.68 -13.30 9.29
C ASP A 3 -12.14 -14.40 8.31
N GLU A 4 -12.10 -15.65 8.76
CA GLU A 4 -12.52 -16.83 7.98
C GLU A 4 -14.03 -16.88 7.78
N ALA A 5 -14.79 -16.28 8.70
CA ALA A 5 -16.24 -16.26 8.68
C ALA A 5 -16.79 -15.02 7.95
N ALA A 6 -15.92 -14.19 7.36
CA ALA A 6 -16.35 -13.03 6.60
C ALA A 6 -17.22 -13.43 5.40
N ASP A 7 -18.45 -12.93 5.36
CA ASP A 7 -19.39 -13.12 4.26
C ASP A 7 -19.07 -12.22 3.06
N MET A 8 -18.31 -11.13 3.29
CA MET A 8 -17.90 -10.19 2.25
C MET A 8 -16.37 -10.15 2.10
N PRO A 9 -15.83 -10.13 0.87
CA PRO A 9 -14.38 -10.14 0.66
C PRO A 9 -13.65 -8.94 1.30
N LEU A 10 -14.33 -7.80 1.43
CA LEU A 10 -13.78 -6.59 2.07
C LEU A 10 -13.67 -6.72 3.60
N GLU A 11 -14.41 -7.65 4.21
CA GLU A 11 -14.41 -7.89 5.66
C GLU A 11 -13.35 -8.91 6.08
N VAL A 12 -12.85 -9.71 5.14
CA VAL A 12 -11.78 -10.69 5.35
C VAL A 12 -10.57 -10.04 6.02
N TYR A 13 -10.25 -8.79 5.67
CA TYR A 13 -9.14 -8.06 6.27
C TYR A 13 -9.60 -6.76 6.92
N ASN A 14 -9.44 -6.65 8.23
CA ASN A 14 -9.73 -5.42 8.95
C ASN A 14 -8.65 -4.36 8.70
N ILE A 15 -8.82 -3.57 7.63
CA ILE A 15 -7.92 -2.45 7.30
C ILE A 15 -7.91 -1.38 8.40
N LYS A 16 -9.00 -1.23 9.16
CA LYS A 16 -9.04 -0.30 10.29
C LYS A 16 -8.10 -0.72 11.42
N ALA A 17 -7.53 -1.93 11.39
CA ALA A 17 -6.48 -2.31 12.33
C ALA A 17 -5.10 -1.71 11.99
N ILE A 18 -4.90 -1.18 10.77
CA ILE A 18 -3.63 -0.57 10.36
C ILE A 18 -3.40 0.77 11.09
N LEU A 19 -4.44 1.59 11.14
CA LEU A 19 -4.43 2.91 11.78
C LEU A 19 -5.56 2.99 12.82
N ASN A 20 -5.33 3.63 13.96
CA ASN A 20 -6.37 3.96 14.94
C ASN A 20 -7.23 5.16 14.48
N ASP A 21 -8.28 5.48 15.25
CA ASP A 21 -9.24 6.52 14.89
C ASP A 21 -8.61 7.91 14.75
N GLU A 22 -7.61 8.25 15.58
CA GLU A 22 -6.92 9.53 15.49
C GLU A 22 -6.06 9.61 14.22
N GLU A 23 -5.34 8.54 13.87
CA GLU A 23 -4.56 8.45 12.64
C GLU A 23 -5.46 8.53 11.40
N TRP A 24 -6.62 7.87 11.40
CA TRP A 24 -7.63 8.00 10.34
C TRP A 24 -8.22 9.39 10.22
N LYS A 25 -8.37 10.09 11.34
CA LYS A 25 -8.83 11.49 11.37
C LYS A 25 -7.79 12.41 10.75
N GLN A 26 -6.51 12.28 11.13
CA GLN A 26 -5.42 13.05 10.54
C GLN A 26 -5.28 12.81 9.04
N LEU A 27 -5.36 11.55 8.61
CA LEU A 27 -5.37 11.20 7.19
C LEU A 27 -6.57 11.83 6.46
N GLY A 28 -7.75 11.85 7.11
CA GLY A 28 -8.93 12.51 6.59
C GLY A 28 -8.76 14.01 6.40
N SER A 29 -8.15 14.71 7.37
CA SER A 29 -7.83 16.13 7.26
C SER A 29 -6.89 16.40 6.09
N GLN A 30 -5.89 15.53 5.88
CA GLN A 30 -4.98 15.63 4.73
C GLN A 30 -5.74 15.48 3.41
N VAL A 31 -6.61 14.47 3.29
CA VAL A 31 -7.44 14.25 2.11
C VAL A 31 -8.28 15.50 1.82
N SER A 32 -8.96 16.04 2.83
CA SER A 32 -9.77 17.24 2.68
C SER A 32 -8.95 18.44 2.20
N ALA A 33 -7.77 18.68 2.79
CA ALA A 33 -6.90 19.78 2.39
C ALA A 33 -6.47 19.69 0.92
N VAL A 34 -6.09 18.49 0.44
CA VAL A 34 -5.70 18.28 -0.96
C VAL A 34 -6.90 18.38 -1.90
N MET A 35 -8.04 17.79 -1.54
CA MET A 35 -9.21 17.76 -2.41
C MET A 35 -9.94 19.11 -2.49
N SER A 36 -9.94 19.91 -1.42
CA SER A 36 -10.53 21.26 -1.40
C SER A 36 -9.70 22.28 -2.18
N GLY A 37 -8.41 22.02 -2.41
CA GLY A 37 -7.51 22.89 -3.17
C GLY A 37 -7.65 22.80 -4.70
N GLY A 38 -8.76 22.25 -5.22
CA GLY A 38 -8.95 22.02 -6.66
C GLY A 38 -8.51 20.64 -7.14
N GLY A 39 -8.17 19.71 -6.23
CA GLY A 39 -7.71 18.36 -6.54
C GLY A 39 -6.18 18.24 -6.55
N LEU A 40 -5.68 17.12 -7.10
CA LEU A 40 -4.23 16.95 -7.30
C LEU A 40 -3.78 17.85 -8.45
N SER A 41 -2.79 18.72 -8.21
CA SER A 41 -2.10 19.39 -9.31
C SER A 41 -1.27 18.40 -10.12
N ASP A 42 -1.07 18.69 -11.41
CA ASP A 42 -0.36 17.79 -12.34
C ASP A 42 1.05 17.44 -11.84
N ASN A 43 1.80 18.43 -11.36
CA ASN A 43 3.14 18.23 -10.78
C ASN A 43 3.14 17.27 -9.58
N VAL A 44 2.06 17.27 -8.77
CA VAL A 44 1.93 16.36 -7.63
C VAL A 44 1.56 14.97 -8.12
N ALA A 45 0.69 14.87 -9.13
CA ALA A 45 0.26 13.60 -9.70
C ALA A 45 1.41 12.81 -10.33
N GLU A 46 2.38 13.48 -10.96
CA GLU A 46 3.58 12.84 -11.52
C GLU A 46 4.47 12.15 -10.45
N SER A 47 4.44 12.64 -9.21
CA SER A 47 5.22 12.06 -8.11
C SER A 47 4.52 10.89 -7.40
N TRP A 48 3.24 10.67 -7.70
CA TRP A 48 2.42 9.66 -7.04
C TRP A 48 2.45 8.33 -7.78
N PRO A 49 2.17 7.22 -7.09
CA PRO A 49 1.98 5.93 -7.76
C PRO A 49 0.84 6.02 -8.79
N THR A 50 1.10 5.53 -10.00
CA THR A 50 0.16 5.62 -11.13
C THR A 50 -1.16 4.92 -10.81
N PHE A 51 -1.09 3.79 -10.10
CA PHE A 51 -2.25 3.07 -9.60
C PHE A 51 -3.14 3.98 -8.75
N VAL A 52 -2.55 4.69 -7.77
CA VAL A 52 -3.27 5.57 -6.85
C VAL A 52 -3.92 6.73 -7.61
N VAL A 53 -3.17 7.40 -8.48
CA VAL A 53 -3.68 8.53 -9.26
C VAL A 53 -4.85 8.11 -10.15
N SER A 54 -4.74 6.96 -10.84
CA SER A 54 -5.80 6.46 -11.72
C SER A 54 -7.10 6.21 -10.94
N ARG A 55 -7.02 5.65 -9.74
CA ARG A 55 -8.20 5.31 -8.91
C ARG A 55 -8.76 6.50 -8.16
N LEU A 56 -7.92 7.46 -7.79
CA LEU A 56 -8.39 8.66 -7.11
C LEU A 56 -9.35 9.49 -7.96
N LYS A 57 -9.16 9.51 -9.29
CA LYS A 57 -10.08 10.16 -10.24
C LYS A 57 -11.49 9.57 -10.22
N HIS A 58 -11.62 8.31 -9.81
CA HIS A 58 -12.90 7.59 -9.77
C HIS A 58 -13.44 7.38 -8.36
N ALA A 59 -12.69 7.76 -7.32
CA ALA A 59 -13.07 7.60 -5.93
C ALA A 59 -14.24 8.53 -5.56
N LYS A 60 -15.35 7.95 -5.12
CA LYS A 60 -16.60 8.66 -4.85
C LYS A 60 -16.72 9.04 -3.38
N THR A 61 -16.27 8.16 -2.50
CA THR A 61 -16.45 8.29 -1.04
C THR A 61 -15.20 8.87 -0.37
N SER A 62 -15.39 9.48 0.80
CA SER A 62 -14.26 9.91 1.65
C SER A 62 -13.40 8.70 2.07
N SER A 63 -14.04 7.57 2.37
CA SER A 63 -13.35 6.34 2.78
C SER A 63 -12.42 5.81 1.68
N GLU A 64 -12.88 5.73 0.43
CA GLU A 64 -12.03 5.31 -0.71
C GLU A 64 -10.83 6.23 -0.88
N LYS A 65 -11.04 7.56 -0.78
CA LYS A 65 -9.94 8.54 -0.88
C LYS A 65 -8.93 8.38 0.25
N LYS A 66 -9.38 8.14 1.49
CA LYS A 66 -8.50 7.86 2.63
C LYS A 66 -7.69 6.58 2.39
N LEU A 67 -8.31 5.52 1.90
CA LEU A 67 -7.62 4.26 1.58
C LEU A 67 -6.57 4.46 0.49
N LEU A 68 -6.86 5.24 -0.55
CA LEU A 68 -5.89 5.57 -1.60
C LEU A 68 -4.71 6.40 -1.08
N PHE A 69 -4.94 7.33 -0.15
CA PHE A 69 -3.87 8.06 0.51
C PHE A 69 -3.04 7.16 1.42
N LEU A 70 -3.66 6.25 2.18
CA LEU A 70 -2.94 5.23 2.93
C LEU A 70 -2.09 4.36 1.99
N LEU A 71 -2.65 3.92 0.86
CA LEU A 71 -1.95 3.10 -0.12
C LEU A 71 -0.71 3.82 -0.68
N ARG A 72 -0.85 5.10 -1.02
CA ARG A 72 0.28 5.95 -1.42
C ARG A 72 1.38 5.96 -0.36
N HIS A 73 1.02 6.15 0.91
CA HIS A 73 1.97 6.20 2.02
C HIS A 73 2.67 4.86 2.22
N LEU A 74 1.97 3.73 2.08
CA LEU A 74 2.55 2.38 2.13
C LEU A 74 3.52 2.13 0.96
N ILE A 75 3.16 2.55 -0.27
CA ILE A 75 4.05 2.46 -1.44
C ILE A 75 5.30 3.31 -1.25
N ALA A 76 5.14 4.54 -0.75
CA ALA A 76 6.26 5.42 -0.46
C ALA A 76 7.20 4.81 0.57
N LEU A 77 6.65 4.22 1.64
CA LEU A 77 7.44 3.50 2.63
C LEU A 77 8.19 2.33 1.96
N HIS A 78 7.49 1.46 1.22
CA HIS A 78 8.06 0.31 0.50
C HIS A 78 9.24 0.68 -0.39
N ARG A 79 9.12 1.73 -1.23
CA ARG A 79 10.19 2.20 -2.11
C ARG A 79 11.43 2.67 -1.34
N LYS A 80 11.28 3.11 -0.09
CA LYS A 80 12.38 3.61 0.75
C LYS A 80 13.06 2.55 1.60
N HIS A 81 12.52 1.31 1.65
CA HIS A 81 13.05 0.20 2.43
C HIS A 81 14.47 -0.27 2.10
N GLY A 82 15.05 0.18 0.99
CA GLY A 82 16.44 -0.10 0.61
C GLY A 82 17.47 0.90 1.11
N SER A 83 17.07 2.08 1.57
CA SER A 83 17.99 3.22 1.79
C SER A 83 17.63 4.06 3.02
N PHE A 84 17.19 3.43 4.12
CA PHE A 84 16.96 4.13 5.40
C PHE A 84 18.25 4.68 6.07
N GLY A 85 19.41 4.54 5.43
CA GLY A 85 20.70 5.12 5.86
C GLY A 85 21.13 6.39 5.12
N GLY A 86 20.27 7.01 4.31
CA GLY A 86 20.60 8.21 3.52
C GLY A 86 20.55 9.52 4.32
N LYS A 87 21.17 10.59 3.79
CA LYS A 87 21.38 11.93 4.38
C LYS A 87 20.12 12.69 4.91
N ARG A 88 18.90 12.20 4.69
CA ARG A 88 17.65 12.81 5.17
C ARG A 88 16.90 11.87 6.10
N SER A 89 16.38 12.39 7.20
CA SER A 89 15.57 11.64 8.15
C SER A 89 14.19 11.29 7.55
N MET A 90 13.56 10.22 8.00
CA MET A 90 12.20 9.86 7.52
C MET A 90 11.15 10.91 7.83
N MET A 91 11.34 11.72 8.88
CA MET A 91 10.46 12.87 9.14
C MET A 91 10.53 13.90 8.02
N GLU A 92 11.74 14.17 7.49
CA GLU A 92 11.92 15.10 6.36
C GLU A 92 11.30 14.54 5.08
N GLU A 93 11.45 13.23 4.83
CA GLU A 93 10.82 12.59 3.68
C GLU A 93 9.29 12.54 3.79
N ALA A 94 8.77 12.20 4.97
CA ALA A 94 7.33 12.21 5.26
C ALA A 94 6.75 13.61 5.04
N LYS A 95 7.44 14.65 5.52
CA LYS A 95 7.07 16.03 5.26
C LYS A 95 7.09 16.37 3.77
N ALA A 96 8.09 15.89 3.03
CA ALA A 96 8.20 16.11 1.58
C ALA A 96 7.04 15.47 0.79
N ILE A 97 6.54 14.31 1.24
CA ILE A 97 5.35 13.67 0.65
C ILE A 97 4.04 14.11 1.34
N GLY A 98 4.11 14.99 2.32
CA GLY A 98 2.96 15.48 3.10
C GLY A 98 2.30 14.43 3.98
N MET A 99 2.96 13.32 4.32
CA MET A 99 2.44 12.32 5.26
C MET A 99 2.32 12.92 6.67
N PRO A 100 1.15 12.83 7.34
CA PRO A 100 1.02 13.27 8.73
C PRO A 100 1.98 12.51 9.63
N GLU A 101 2.67 13.22 10.54
CA GLU A 101 3.69 12.63 11.41
C GLU A 101 3.16 11.47 12.25
N VAL A 102 1.92 11.59 12.75
CA VAL A 102 1.25 10.53 13.53
C VAL A 102 1.07 9.25 12.70
N VAL A 103 0.69 9.40 11.42
CA VAL A 103 0.55 8.28 10.48
C VAL A 103 1.91 7.68 10.19
N LEU A 104 2.93 8.51 9.93
CA LEU A 104 4.30 8.01 9.72
C LEU A 104 4.76 7.18 10.90
N LYS A 105 4.69 7.73 12.12
CA LYS A 105 5.12 7.04 13.33
C LYS A 105 4.45 5.68 13.47
N LYS A 106 3.13 5.60 13.26
CA LYS A 106 2.40 4.34 13.29
C LYS A 106 2.92 3.34 12.26
N LEU A 107 3.14 3.76 11.02
CA LEU A 107 3.64 2.89 9.96
C LEU A 107 5.04 2.38 10.28
N LEU A 108 5.91 3.24 10.83
CA LEU A 108 7.25 2.85 11.26
C LEU A 108 7.20 1.84 12.40
N ASP A 109 6.42 2.10 13.43
CA ASP A 109 6.24 1.18 14.56
C ASP A 109 5.66 -0.18 14.10
N THR A 110 4.92 -0.20 12.99
CA THR A 110 4.25 -1.42 12.50
C THR A 110 5.11 -2.26 11.54
N PHE A 111 5.96 -1.60 10.73
CA PHE A 111 6.67 -2.20 9.58
C PHE A 111 8.20 -2.06 9.65
N THR A 112 8.73 -1.50 10.74
CA THR A 112 10.17 -1.36 10.98
C THR A 112 10.53 -1.69 12.43
N VAL A 113 11.82 -1.82 12.68
CA VAL A 113 12.42 -1.95 14.01
C VAL A 113 13.32 -0.75 14.21
N GLY A 114 13.06 0.02 15.27
CA GLY A 114 13.97 1.07 15.71
C GLY A 114 15.25 0.46 16.28
N GLN A 115 16.40 0.88 15.75
CA GLN A 115 17.72 0.54 16.27
C GLN A 115 18.43 1.84 16.67
N PRO A 116 19.17 1.86 17.78
CA PRO A 116 20.05 2.98 18.10
C PRO A 116 20.96 3.29 16.90
N SER A 117 21.12 4.56 16.59
CA SER A 117 22.06 5.03 15.58
C SER A 117 23.49 4.64 15.96
N ASP A 118 24.23 4.05 15.03
CA ASP A 118 25.67 3.76 15.19
C ASP A 118 26.52 5.03 15.41
N ARG A 119 25.94 6.22 15.23
CA ARG A 119 26.62 7.52 15.38
C ARG A 119 26.51 8.13 16.78
N ASP A 120 25.97 7.40 17.75
CA ASP A 120 25.87 7.81 19.16
C ASP A 120 25.21 9.19 19.37
N ASP A 121 24.32 9.58 18.46
CA ASP A 121 23.62 10.88 18.47
C ASP A 121 22.24 10.81 19.16
N GLY A 122 21.96 9.71 19.88
CA GLY A 122 20.68 9.47 20.55
C GLY A 122 19.49 9.26 19.60
N LYS A 123 19.72 9.21 18.28
CA LYS A 123 18.66 9.02 17.29
C LYS A 123 18.39 7.54 17.04
N LEU A 124 17.13 7.23 16.73
CA LEU A 124 16.73 5.92 16.24
C LEU A 124 16.84 5.89 14.71
N THR A 125 17.52 4.86 14.21
CA THR A 125 17.46 4.44 12.82
C THR A 125 16.39 3.37 12.69
N TYR A 126 15.66 3.37 11.58
CA TYR A 126 14.63 2.36 11.35
C TYR A 126 15.12 1.37 10.32
N ARG A 127 15.12 0.10 10.69
CA ARG A 127 15.47 -1.01 9.80
C ARG A 127 14.27 -1.91 9.63
N SER A 128 14.11 -2.47 8.45
CA SER A 128 13.07 -3.46 8.23
C SER A 128 13.65 -4.79 7.81
N THR A 129 13.28 -5.80 8.58
CA THR A 129 13.59 -7.21 8.30
C THR A 129 12.79 -7.69 7.09
N LYS A 130 13.20 -8.81 6.49
CA LYS A 130 12.44 -9.44 5.39
C LYS A 130 10.97 -9.66 5.76
N THR A 131 10.72 -10.21 6.95
CA THR A 131 9.37 -10.45 7.47
C THR A 131 8.52 -9.18 7.54
N LEU A 132 9.10 -8.05 7.95
CA LEU A 132 8.37 -6.79 8.02
C LEU A 132 8.12 -6.17 6.65
N LYS A 133 9.02 -6.37 5.69
CA LYS A 133 8.80 -6.01 4.28
C LYS A 133 7.67 -6.82 3.66
N ASP A 134 7.67 -8.13 3.89
CA ASP A 134 6.62 -9.02 3.42
C ASP A 134 5.28 -8.62 4.05
N LYS A 135 5.26 -8.34 5.36
CA LYS A 135 4.09 -7.80 6.06
C LYS A 135 3.59 -6.49 5.46
N LEU A 136 4.48 -5.53 5.15
CA LEU A 136 4.12 -4.27 4.49
C LEU A 136 3.49 -4.53 3.12
N MET A 137 4.10 -5.40 2.32
CA MET A 137 3.61 -5.77 0.99
C MET A 137 2.21 -6.39 1.06
N LEU A 138 1.97 -7.31 1.99
CA LEU A 138 0.65 -7.90 2.19
C LEU A 138 -0.41 -6.85 2.55
N HIS A 139 -0.10 -5.91 3.45
CA HIS A 139 -1.03 -4.82 3.78
C HIS A 139 -1.31 -3.90 2.59
N LEU A 140 -0.27 -3.61 1.79
CA LEU A 140 -0.39 -2.82 0.57
C LEU A 140 -1.36 -3.49 -0.41
N LEU A 141 -1.20 -4.79 -0.67
CA LEU A 141 -2.08 -5.55 -1.55
C LEU A 141 -3.52 -5.60 -1.02
N VAL A 142 -3.72 -5.81 0.27
CA VAL A 142 -5.04 -5.79 0.91
C VAL A 142 -5.74 -4.43 0.77
N VAL A 143 -5.02 -3.33 1.00
CA VAL A 143 -5.55 -1.98 0.78
C VAL A 143 -5.85 -1.76 -0.70
N GLY A 144 -4.97 -2.23 -1.59
CA GLY A 144 -5.18 -2.25 -3.03
C GLY A 144 -6.46 -2.96 -3.45
N LEU A 145 -6.78 -4.10 -2.81
CA LEU A 145 -7.96 -4.91 -3.12
C LEU A 145 -9.21 -4.13 -2.73
N ASN A 146 -9.17 -3.48 -1.57
CA ASN A 146 -10.28 -2.67 -1.08
C ASN A 146 -10.60 -1.47 -1.97
N VAL A 147 -9.58 -0.81 -2.53
CA VAL A 147 -9.80 0.34 -3.43
C VAL A 147 -10.10 -0.05 -4.87
N ASN A 148 -9.95 -1.32 -5.23
CA ASN A 148 -10.13 -1.81 -6.60
C ASN A 148 -11.18 -2.93 -6.70
N GLY A 149 -12.17 -2.94 -5.78
CA GLY A 149 -13.31 -3.85 -5.86
C GLY A 149 -12.95 -5.34 -5.73
N CYS A 150 -11.98 -5.66 -4.87
CA CYS A 150 -11.50 -7.01 -4.60
C CYS A 150 -10.77 -7.69 -5.76
N VAL A 151 -10.40 -6.94 -6.79
CA VAL A 151 -9.61 -7.44 -7.93
C VAL A 151 -8.36 -6.56 -8.07
N ILE A 152 -7.19 -7.13 -8.33
CA ILE A 152 -5.98 -6.38 -8.65
C ILE A 152 -5.24 -7.04 -9.81
N PRO A 153 -5.06 -6.34 -10.94
CA PRO A 153 -4.07 -6.70 -11.94
C PRO A 153 -2.66 -6.36 -11.46
N THR A 154 -1.75 -7.33 -11.47
CA THR A 154 -0.32 -7.11 -11.14
C THR A 154 0.37 -6.11 -12.08
N ALA A 155 -0.11 -5.98 -13.32
CA ALA A 155 0.37 -4.98 -14.27
C ALA A 155 0.16 -3.54 -13.81
N ASP A 156 -0.88 -3.28 -13.02
CA ASP A 156 -1.12 -1.94 -12.50
C ASP A 156 -0.17 -1.59 -11.35
N LEU A 157 0.53 -2.57 -10.78
CA LEU A 157 1.38 -2.41 -9.58
C LEU A 157 2.86 -2.66 -9.82
N VAL A 158 3.24 -3.35 -10.88
CA VAL A 158 4.63 -3.80 -11.12
C VAL A 158 5.62 -2.63 -11.12
N ASP A 159 5.30 -1.56 -11.85
CA ASP A 159 6.13 -0.35 -11.93
C ASP A 159 6.08 0.44 -10.64
N ASP A 160 4.89 0.50 -10.03
CA ASP A 160 4.70 1.26 -8.81
C ASP A 160 5.44 0.66 -7.62
N LEU A 161 5.52 -0.67 -7.55
CA LEU A 161 6.17 -1.40 -6.46
C LEU A 161 7.60 -1.83 -6.79
N GLN A 162 8.02 -1.68 -8.04
CA GLN A 162 9.27 -2.21 -8.58
C GLN A 162 9.45 -3.69 -8.20
N TYR A 163 8.36 -4.46 -8.35
CA TYR A 163 8.28 -5.84 -7.85
C TYR A 163 7.84 -6.77 -8.98
N PRO A 164 8.57 -7.85 -9.29
CA PRO A 164 8.25 -8.72 -10.43
C PRO A 164 6.85 -9.34 -10.33
N HIS A 165 6.18 -9.51 -11.48
CA HIS A 165 4.85 -10.12 -11.57
C HIS A 165 4.72 -11.46 -10.85
N ALA A 166 5.72 -12.33 -10.97
CA ALA A 166 5.73 -13.63 -10.30
C ALA A 166 5.74 -13.51 -8.76
N GLN A 167 6.47 -12.53 -8.22
CA GLN A 167 6.49 -12.29 -6.77
C GLN A 167 5.18 -11.66 -6.29
N LEU A 168 4.61 -10.73 -7.06
CA LEU A 168 3.29 -10.16 -6.76
C LEU A 168 2.19 -11.23 -6.80
N ARG A 169 2.25 -12.18 -7.74
CA ARG A 169 1.36 -13.35 -7.77
C ARG A 169 1.45 -14.14 -6.47
N ASN A 170 2.65 -14.50 -6.04
CA ASN A 170 2.83 -15.30 -4.83
C ASN A 170 2.29 -14.56 -3.59
N MET A 171 2.53 -13.26 -3.50
CA MET A 171 2.00 -12.42 -2.41
C MET A 171 0.47 -12.33 -2.44
N LEU A 172 -0.15 -12.21 -3.62
CA LEU A 172 -1.61 -12.24 -3.76
C LEU A 172 -2.21 -13.60 -3.36
N GLN A 173 -1.54 -14.71 -3.66
CA GLN A 173 -1.98 -16.03 -3.19
C GLN A 173 -1.90 -16.14 -1.66
N GLN A 174 -0.89 -15.53 -1.03
CA GLN A 174 -0.78 -15.47 0.42
C GLN A 174 -1.90 -14.63 1.07
N THR A 175 -2.52 -13.69 0.35
CA THR A 175 -3.72 -12.98 0.80
C THR A 175 -5.01 -13.73 0.50
N GLY A 176 -4.96 -15.03 0.15
CA GLY A 176 -6.14 -15.83 -0.19
C GLY A 176 -6.82 -15.39 -1.50
N CYS A 177 -6.13 -14.65 -2.36
CA CYS A 177 -6.66 -14.33 -3.68
C CYS A 177 -6.58 -15.55 -4.60
N ASN A 178 -7.63 -15.75 -5.39
CA ASN A 178 -7.56 -16.59 -6.57
C ASN A 178 -6.81 -15.81 -7.66
N VAL A 179 -5.64 -16.32 -8.08
CA VAL A 179 -4.78 -15.64 -9.04
C VAL A 179 -4.83 -16.35 -10.40
N LYS A 180 -5.26 -15.62 -11.43
CA LYS A 180 -5.34 -16.08 -12.82
C LYS A 180 -4.34 -15.35 -13.69
N VAL A 181 -3.94 -15.97 -14.80
CA VAL A 181 -3.14 -15.30 -15.83
C VAL A 181 -4.00 -14.21 -16.47
N ALA A 182 -3.44 -13.01 -16.63
CA ALA A 182 -4.13 -11.91 -17.27
C ALA A 182 -4.34 -12.23 -18.76
N PRO A 183 -5.51 -11.87 -19.35
CA PRO A 183 -5.74 -12.09 -20.77
C PRO A 183 -4.73 -11.27 -21.58
N THR A 184 -4.20 -11.90 -22.63
CA THR A 184 -3.25 -11.28 -23.55
C THR A 184 -3.90 -10.09 -24.25
N LYS A 185 -3.33 -8.89 -24.11
CA LYS A 185 -3.75 -7.74 -24.92
C LYS A 185 -3.31 -7.98 -26.36
N GLY A 186 -4.21 -8.50 -27.19
CA GLY A 186 -4.35 -8.34 -28.66
C GLY A 186 -3.17 -8.58 -29.62
N ASP A 187 -1.91 -8.54 -29.18
CA ASP A 187 -0.75 -8.30 -30.04
C ASP A 187 0.26 -9.47 -30.02
N GLY A 188 -0.21 -10.68 -29.67
CA GLY A 188 0.58 -11.91 -29.72
C GLY A 188 1.75 -12.02 -28.73
N THR A 189 2.13 -10.92 -28.06
CA THR A 189 3.08 -10.92 -26.95
C THR A 189 2.34 -11.36 -25.69
N LYS A 190 2.71 -12.54 -25.15
CA LYS A 190 2.23 -13.01 -23.85
C LYS A 190 2.55 -11.93 -22.82
N GLY A 191 1.56 -11.13 -22.43
CA GLY A 191 1.70 -10.19 -21.33
C GLY A 191 1.96 -10.99 -20.07
N GLU A 192 3.17 -10.90 -19.53
CA GLU A 192 3.50 -11.45 -18.22
C GLU A 192 2.67 -10.69 -17.19
N GLY A 193 1.51 -11.23 -16.84
CA GLY A 193 0.56 -10.54 -15.99
C GLY A 193 -0.37 -11.53 -15.31
N TYR A 194 -0.71 -11.20 -14.08
CA TYR A 194 -1.66 -11.93 -13.28
C TYR A 194 -2.74 -11.00 -12.75
N ILE A 195 -3.94 -11.54 -12.53
CA ILE A 195 -5.05 -10.87 -11.86
C ILE A 195 -5.36 -11.66 -10.59
N GLY A 196 -5.22 -11.03 -9.43
CA GLY A 196 -5.69 -11.56 -8.16
C GLY A 196 -7.11 -11.09 -7.87
N GLU A 197 -7.97 -12.01 -7.45
CA GLU A 197 -9.35 -11.74 -7.05
C GLU A 197 -9.59 -12.34 -5.65
N LEU A 198 -10.00 -11.50 -4.69
CA LEU A 198 -10.38 -11.94 -3.35
C LEU A 198 -11.88 -12.25 -3.31
N LYS A 199 -12.24 -13.42 -2.78
CA LYS A 199 -13.63 -13.86 -2.61
C LYS A 199 -13.89 -14.27 -1.17
N ALA A 200 -15.16 -14.24 -0.79
CA ALA A 200 -15.69 -14.78 0.44
C ALA A 200 -16.55 -16.02 0.12
N PRO A 201 -16.48 -17.10 0.92
CA PRO A 201 -15.52 -17.31 2.00
C PRO A 201 -14.08 -17.38 1.46
N ILE A 202 -13.10 -16.99 2.27
CA ILE A 202 -11.69 -17.03 1.85
C ILE A 202 -11.27 -18.48 1.60
N GLN A 203 -10.57 -18.71 0.50
CA GLN A 203 -10.02 -20.02 0.15
C GLN A 203 -8.53 -19.86 -0.11
N PHE A 204 -7.72 -20.51 0.71
CA PHE A 204 -6.30 -20.63 0.44
C PHE A 204 -6.08 -21.81 -0.51
N PRO A 205 -5.17 -21.70 -1.49
CA PRO A 205 -4.80 -22.84 -2.31
C PRO A 205 -4.24 -23.96 -1.42
N ASP A 206 -4.63 -25.20 -1.72
CA ASP A 206 -4.14 -26.38 -1.00
C ASP A 206 -2.60 -26.45 -1.03
N PRO A 207 -1.94 -26.83 0.07
CA PRO A 207 -0.48 -26.86 0.20
C PRO A 207 0.22 -27.86 -0.74
#